data_AF-J5UQS8-F1
#
_entry.id   AF-J5UQS8-F1
#
_cell.length_a   1.000
_cell.length_b   1.000
_cell.length_c   1.000
_cell.angle_alpha   90.00
_cell.angle_beta   90.00
_cell.angle_gamma   90.00
#
_symmetry.space_group_name_H-M   'P 1'
#
loop_
_entity.id
_entity.type
_entity.pdbx_description
1 polymer ?
#
loop_
_entity_poly.entity_id
_entity_poly.type
_entity_poly.pdbx_seq_one_letter_code
_entity_poly.pdbx_strand_id
1 'polypeptide(L)' 'MLVYKFSLSDRTCTQYYIVGDRSYVMVYETNFDGSSDCDEAAKQIADTFKWK' A
#
# COMPACT_ATOMS: atom_id res chain seq x y z
N MET A 1 -8.02 1.59 -8.03
CA MET A 1 -6.93 1.15 -7.15
C MET A 1 -7.26 -0.25 -6.66
N LEU A 2 -6.32 -1.20 -6.74
CA LEU A 2 -6.46 -2.54 -6.16
C LEU A 2 -5.66 -2.59 -4.87
N VAL A 3 -6.19 -3.26 -3.84
CA VAL A 3 -5.51 -3.39 -2.55
C VAL A 3 -5.44 -4.85 -2.17
N TYR A 4 -4.24 -5.33 -1.87
CA TYR A 4 -4.02 -6.67 -1.34
C TYR A 4 -3.38 -6.58 0.03
N LYS A 5 -3.88 -7.38 0.97
CA LYS A 5 -3.36 -7.46 2.33
C LYS A 5 -2.98 -8.90 2.62
N PHE A 6 -1.74 -9.10 3.06
CA PHE A 6 -1.20 -10.41 3.39
C PHE A 6 -0.76 -10.37 4.85
N SER A 7 -1.30 -11.27 5.65
CA SER A 7 -0.84 -11.45 7.03
C SER A 7 0.09 -12.66 7.07
N LEU A 8 1.30 -12.45 7.54
CA LEU A 8 2.29 -13.48 7.84
C LEU A 8 2.38 -13.65 9.37
N SER A 9 3.16 -14.62 9.82
CA SER A 9 3.30 -14.94 11.25
C SER A 9 3.86 -13.79 12.09
N ASP A 10 4.66 -12.91 11.49
CA ASP A 10 5.43 -11.86 12.17
C ASP A 10 5.16 -10.44 11.66
N ARG A 11 4.32 -10.30 10.62
CA ARG A 11 4.08 -9.01 9.97
C ARG A 11 2.79 -9.02 9.17
N THR A 12 2.31 -7.83 8.86
CA THR A 12 1.28 -7.60 7.85
C THR A 12 1.90 -6.82 6.70
N CYS A 13 1.53 -7.15 5.47
CA CYS A 13 1.95 -6.42 4.29
C CYS A 13 0.72 -5.94 3.52
N THR A 14 0.70 -4.67 3.12
CA THR A 14 -0.34 -4.11 2.26
C THR A 14 0.26 -3.63 0.94
N GLN A 15 -0.38 -3.99 -0.17
CA GLN A 15 -0.03 -3.57 -1.52
C GLN A 15 -1.15 -2.72 -2.09
N TYR A 16 -0.84 -1.48 -2.45
CA TYR A 16 -1.72 -0.59 -3.21
C TYR A 16 -1.25 -0.51 -4.65
N TYR A 17 -2.08 -0.97 -5.59
CA TYR A 17 -1.85 -0.85 -7.02
C TYR A 17 -2.73 0.27 -7.59
N ILE A 18 -2.07 1.37 -7.97
CA ILE A 18 -2.70 2.50 -8.66
C ILE A 18 -2.55 2.23 -10.16
N VAL A 19 -3.62 1.74 -10.77
CA VAL A 19 -3.64 1.28 -12.17
C VAL A 19 -3.94 2.45 -13.10
N GLY A 20 -3.17 2.56 -14.20
CA GLY A 20 -3.44 3.40 -15.36
C GLY A 20 -3.69 2.54 -16.61
N ASP A 21 -3.82 3.15 -17.79
CA ASP A 21 -4.23 2.44 -19.02
C ASP A 21 -3.29 1.29 -19.42
N ARG A 22 -1.97 1.49 -19.30
CA ARG A 22 -0.94 0.49 -19.66
C ARG A 22 0.24 0.48 -18.69
N SER A 23 0.00 0.96 -17.47
CA SER A 23 1.01 1.11 -16.42
C SER A 23 0.35 1.01 -15.05
N TYR A 24 1.17 0.84 -14.02
CA TYR A 24 0.71 0.96 -12.64
C TYR A 24 1.83 1.53 -11.76
N VAL A 25 1.44 2.17 -10.66
CA VAL A 25 2.31 2.48 -9.53
C VAL A 25 1.94 1.56 -8.37
N MET A 26 2.95 1.02 -7.69
CA MET A 26 2.76 0.16 -6.52
C MET A 26 3.32 0.86 -5.27
N VAL A 27 2.49 0.98 -4.25
CA VAL A 27 2.93 1.30 -2.88
C VAL A 27 2.89 0.00 -2.09
N TYR A 28 4.04 -0.40 -1.55
CA TYR A 28 4.20 -1.61 -0.75
C TYR A 28 4.55 -1.23 0.68
N GLU A 29 3.75 -1.73 1.61
CA GLU A 29 3.88 -1.52 3.05
C GLU A 29 4.15 -2.86 3.74
N THR A 30 5.00 -2.83 4.76
CA THR A 30 5.22 -3.97 5.65
C THR A 30 5.33 -3.48 7.08
N ASN A 31 4.43 -3.98 7.91
CA ASN A 31 4.21 -3.58 9.29
C ASN A 31 4.49 -4.77 10.21
N PHE A 32 5.60 -4.68 10.94
CA PHE A 32 6.08 -5.72 11.86
C PHE A 32 5.60 -5.53 13.31
N ASP A 33 5.27 -4.30 13.69
CA ASP A 33 4.93 -3.94 15.07
C ASP A 33 3.43 -3.71 15.29
N GLY A 34 2.63 -3.77 14.22
CA GLY A 34 1.19 -3.51 14.24
C GLY A 34 0.84 -2.03 14.36
N SER A 35 1.81 -1.12 14.16
CA SER A 35 1.60 0.32 14.28
C SER A 35 0.63 0.85 13.20
N SER A 36 -0.32 1.68 13.60
CA SER A 36 -1.22 2.37 12.66
C SER A 36 -0.51 3.39 11.79
N ASP A 37 0.60 3.97 12.27
CA ASP A 37 1.30 5.05 11.57
C ASP A 37 1.87 4.58 10.22
N CYS A 38 2.36 3.33 10.17
CA CYS A 38 2.87 2.73 8.95
C CYS A 38 1.77 2.53 7.91
N ASP A 39 0.63 1.97 8.35
CA ASP A 39 -0.55 1.73 7.52
C ASP A 39 -1.10 3.06 6.96
N GLU A 40 -1.21 4.09 7.82
CA GLU A 40 -1.72 5.41 7.45
C GLU A 40 -0.80 6.11 6.45
N ALA A 41 0.52 6.09 6.66
CA ALA A 41 1.47 6.70 5.76
C ALA A 41 1.40 6.06 4.36
N ALA A 42 1.40 4.72 4.28
CA ALA A 42 1.30 4.01 3.01
C ALA A 42 -0.02 4.32 2.28
N LYS A 43 -1.13 4.35 3.02
CA LYS A 43 -2.43 4.72 2.47
C LYS A 43 -2.45 6.15 1.95
N GLN A 44 -1.88 7.11 2.69
CA GLN A 44 -1.81 8.51 2.26
C GLN A 44 -1.00 8.68 0.98
N ILE A 45 0.14 7.98 0.84
CA ILE A 45 0.93 7.98 -0.40
C ILE A 45 0.06 7.49 -1.58
N ALA A 46 -0.66 6.38 -1.37
CA ALA A 46 -1.50 5.80 -2.42
C ALA A 46 -2.67 6.72 -2.80
N ASP A 47 -3.36 7.31 -1.82
CA ASP A 47 -4.53 8.17 -2.01
C ASP A 47 -4.18 9.52 -2.68
N THR A 48 -3.00 10.06 -2.38
CA THR A 48 -2.57 11.39 -2.86
C THR A 48 -1.87 11.37 -4.22
N PHE A 49 -1.45 10.20 -4.70
CA PHE A 49 -0.85 10.07 -6.02
C PHE A 49 -1.80 10.51 -7.13
N LYS A 50 -1.26 11.26 -8.11
CA LYS A 50 -1.96 11.70 -9.32
C LYS A 50 -1.10 11.40 -10.53
N TRP A 51 -1.71 10.78 -11.54
CA TRP A 51 -1.14 10.70 -12.88
C TRP A 51 -1.01 12.12 -13.46
N LYS A 52 0.05 12.36 -14.22
CA LYS A 52 0.24 13.59 -14.99
C LYS A 52 -0.34 13.45 -16.39
#